data_AF-A0A2G5D047-F1
#
_entry.id   AF-A0A2G5D047-F1
#
_cell.length_a   1.000
_cell.length_b   1.000
_cell.length_c   1.000
_cell.angle_alpha   90.00
_cell.angle_beta   90.00
_cell.angle_gamma   90.00
#
_symmetry.space_group_name_H-M   'P 1'
#
loop_
_entity.id
_entity.type
_entity.pdbx_description
1 polymer ?
#
loop_
_entity_poly.entity_id
_entity_poly.type
_entity_poly.pdbx_seq_one_letter_code
_entity_poly.pdbx_strand_id
1 'polypeptide(L)'
;MKRKRKQGRIPEVLWRIYGNRARTLVETVIDLLPKPPVSSSDKCRCKGIGCLGCNGSDPKGFLLRQSDPKDYFNLLTRSFAVVSDKAPRVQSFSFDVRWTQEQVVKKTIEMIIGNNQNVICNGYNLRQCNQSNKVLDLLTTSTWSLFHDRIGNELMVHLFKFVSIFLPFACGNHYQVSGYPINELCPKFSREAPVSTSQHHLPQPSGNQVNDLHSTF
;
A
#
# COMPACT_ATOMS: atom_id res chain seq x y z
N MET A 1 21.48 30.30 8.12
CA MET A 1 21.06 29.60 6.87
C MET A 1 19.90 28.66 7.16
N LYS A 2 18.69 28.91 6.62
CA LYS A 2 17.51 28.06 6.84
C LYS A 2 17.60 26.82 5.94
N ARG A 3 17.79 25.63 6.53
CA ARG A 3 17.66 24.33 5.84
C ARG A 3 16.30 24.26 5.15
N LYS A 4 16.25 24.27 3.81
CA LYS A 4 15.02 23.98 3.05
C LYS A 4 14.57 22.56 3.43
N ARG A 5 13.51 22.46 4.25
CA ARG A 5 12.91 21.19 4.67
C ARG A 5 12.43 20.43 3.43
N LYS A 6 12.70 19.12 3.37
CA LYS A 6 12.23 18.15 2.36
C LYS A 6 10.69 17.99 2.28
N GLN A 7 9.91 18.94 2.81
CA GLN A 7 8.47 18.87 3.00
C GLN A 7 7.66 18.87 1.69
N GLY A 8 8.20 19.39 0.58
CA GLY A 8 7.45 19.51 -0.68
C GLY A 8 7.28 18.23 -1.51
N ARG A 9 7.69 17.05 -1.02
CA ARG A 9 7.54 15.78 -1.77
C ARG A 9 6.52 14.81 -1.18
N ILE A 10 6.27 14.84 0.12
CA ILE A 10 5.39 13.89 0.79
C ILE A 10 3.98 14.47 0.84
N PRO A 11 2.94 13.71 0.46
CA PRO A 11 1.54 14.13 0.62
C PRO A 11 1.25 14.62 2.04
N GLU A 12 0.53 15.73 2.17
CA GLU A 12 0.30 16.41 3.46
C GLU A 12 -0.30 15.48 4.52
N VAL A 13 -1.23 14.60 4.13
CA VAL A 13 -1.86 13.62 5.02
C VAL A 13 -0.82 12.65 5.59
N LEU A 14 0.07 12.11 4.75
CA LEU A 14 1.13 11.21 5.19
C LEU A 14 2.14 11.94 6.08
N TRP A 15 2.46 13.20 5.76
CA TRP A 15 3.34 14.02 6.60
C TRP A 15 2.73 14.29 7.98
N ARG A 16 1.43 14.58 8.06
CA ARG A 16 0.74 14.85 9.32
C ARG A 16 0.72 13.62 10.24
N ILE A 17 0.51 12.43 9.66
CA ILE A 17 0.36 11.18 10.43
C ILE A 17 1.72 10.54 10.74
N TYR A 18 2.61 10.47 9.75
CA TYR A 18 3.86 9.71 9.84
C TYR A 18 5.11 10.58 9.88
N GLY A 19 5.01 11.87 9.60
CA GLY A 19 6.12 12.81 9.62
C GLY A 19 7.27 12.35 8.71
N ASN A 20 8.48 12.32 9.29
CA ASN A 20 9.70 11.92 8.61
C ASN A 20 9.83 10.39 8.37
N ARG A 21 8.88 9.58 8.86
CA ARG A 21 8.87 8.14 8.59
C ARG A 21 8.35 7.81 7.20
N ALA A 22 7.49 8.66 6.62
CA ALA A 22 7.04 8.50 5.25
C ALA A 22 8.19 8.83 4.28
N ARG A 23 8.57 7.86 3.44
CA ARG A 23 9.62 7.98 2.42
C ARG A 23 9.15 7.36 1.13
N THR A 24 9.88 7.60 0.04
CA THR A 24 9.57 6.88 -1.21
C THR A 24 9.80 5.37 -1.04
N LEU A 25 9.15 4.56 -1.85
CA LEU A 25 9.33 3.11 -1.81
C LEU A 25 10.80 2.72 -2.06
N VAL A 26 11.48 3.38 -3.01
CA VAL A 26 12.92 3.16 -3.25
C VAL A 26 13.79 3.47 -2.04
N GLU A 27 13.59 4.61 -1.36
CA GLU A 27 14.35 4.97 -0.16
C GLU A 27 14.09 3.95 0.96
N THR A 28 12.83 3.50 1.09
CA THR A 28 12.45 2.52 2.12
C THR A 28 13.13 1.18 1.89
N VAL A 29 13.15 0.68 0.65
CA VAL A 29 13.84 -0.57 0.30
C VAL A 29 15.33 -0.48 0.63
N ILE A 30 15.99 0.62 0.24
CA ILE A 30 17.42 0.85 0.52
C ILE A 30 17.68 0.90 2.04
N ASP A 31 16.81 1.55 2.81
CA ASP A 31 16.95 1.65 4.26
C ASP A 31 16.72 0.32 4.99
N LEU A 32 15.92 -0.59 4.40
CA LEU A 32 15.69 -1.94 4.92
C LEU A 32 16.85 -2.90 4.65
N LEU A 33 17.80 -2.56 3.77
CA LEU A 33 18.96 -3.42 3.50
C LEU A 33 19.83 -3.57 4.76
N PRO A 34 20.40 -4.76 5.00
CA PRO A 34 21.34 -4.98 6.11
C PRO A 34 22.51 -3.98 6.07
N LYS A 35 22.86 -3.44 7.24
CA LYS A 35 24.00 -2.52 7.43
C LYS A 35 24.94 -3.12 8.49
N PRO A 36 26.25 -3.30 8.21
CA PRO A 36 26.94 -3.08 6.93
C PRO A 36 26.51 -4.08 5.84
N PRO A 37 26.75 -3.78 4.54
CA PRO A 37 26.47 -4.72 3.45
C PRO A 37 27.12 -6.06 3.73
N VAL A 38 26.38 -7.15 3.55
CA VAL A 38 26.85 -8.50 3.88
C VAL A 38 28.03 -8.84 2.95
N SER A 39 29.23 -8.95 3.52
CA SER A 39 30.51 -9.12 2.80
C SER A 39 30.75 -10.55 2.27
N SER A 40 29.72 -11.39 2.18
CA SER A 40 29.89 -12.80 1.78
C SER A 40 29.18 -13.10 0.46
N SER A 41 29.86 -12.79 -0.64
CA SER A 41 29.54 -13.22 -2.01
C SER A 41 29.32 -14.72 -2.15
N ASP A 42 29.92 -15.52 -1.27
CA ASP A 42 30.04 -16.98 -1.44
C ASP A 42 28.79 -17.75 -0.98
N LYS A 43 27.93 -17.13 -0.18
CA LYS A 43 26.65 -17.72 0.27
C LYS A 43 25.44 -17.24 -0.53
N CYS A 44 25.59 -16.16 -1.31
CA CYS A 44 24.51 -15.70 -2.19
C CYS A 44 24.40 -16.65 -3.38
N ARG A 45 23.16 -17.05 -3.73
CA ARG A 45 22.90 -17.79 -4.99
C ARG A 45 23.39 -17.05 -6.24
N CYS A 46 23.45 -15.72 -6.15
CA CYS A 46 23.96 -14.84 -7.19
C CYS A 46 25.49 -14.86 -7.37
N LYS A 47 26.24 -15.57 -6.49
CA LYS A 47 27.72 -15.62 -6.50
C LYS A 47 28.37 -14.22 -6.53
N GLY A 48 27.76 -13.23 -5.88
CA GLY A 48 28.21 -11.84 -5.90
C GLY A 48 27.80 -11.04 -7.14
N ILE A 49 27.18 -11.63 -8.16
CA ILE A 49 26.85 -10.96 -9.42
C ILE A 49 25.37 -10.55 -9.43
N GLY A 50 25.11 -9.25 -9.35
CA GLY A 50 23.87 -8.68 -9.86
C GLY A 50 22.62 -8.85 -9.00
N CYS A 51 22.74 -9.05 -7.68
CA CYS A 51 21.61 -8.88 -6.75
C CYS A 51 21.76 -7.61 -5.90
N LEU A 52 20.65 -7.12 -5.34
CA LEU A 52 20.63 -5.90 -4.53
C LEU A 52 21.56 -5.96 -3.32
N GLY A 53 21.68 -7.12 -2.67
CA GLY A 53 22.55 -7.31 -1.51
C GLY A 53 24.05 -7.42 -1.83
N CYS A 54 24.40 -7.86 -3.05
CA CYS A 54 25.79 -7.96 -3.50
C CYS A 54 26.26 -6.73 -4.27
N ASN A 55 25.35 -5.94 -4.86
CA ASN A 55 25.66 -4.70 -5.56
C ASN A 55 25.64 -3.49 -4.60
N GLY A 56 26.42 -3.58 -3.52
CA GLY A 56 26.38 -2.66 -2.39
C GLY A 56 26.89 -1.24 -2.63
N SER A 57 27.45 -0.94 -3.82
CA SER A 57 28.00 0.38 -4.15
C SER A 57 26.94 1.36 -4.66
N ASP A 58 25.88 0.88 -5.31
CA ASP A 58 24.77 1.72 -5.78
C ASP A 58 23.43 0.94 -5.78
N PRO A 59 22.83 0.71 -4.60
CA PRO A 59 21.55 0.02 -4.51
C PRO A 59 20.42 0.80 -5.21
N LYS A 60 20.55 2.12 -5.32
CA LYS A 60 19.54 2.96 -5.97
C LYS A 60 19.57 2.79 -7.49
N GLY A 61 20.74 2.84 -8.12
CA GLY A 61 20.90 2.58 -9.55
C GLY A 61 20.61 1.13 -9.92
N PHE A 62 20.83 0.19 -9.01
CA PHE A 62 20.38 -1.19 -9.20
C PHE A 62 18.85 -1.30 -9.30
N LEU A 63 18.13 -0.62 -8.40
CA LEU A 63 16.67 -0.59 -8.36
C LEU A 63 16.07 0.24 -9.49
N LEU A 64 16.70 1.33 -9.91
CA LEU A 64 16.19 2.28 -10.92
C LEU A 64 17.13 2.33 -12.12
N ARG A 65 17.01 1.36 -13.03
CA ARG A 65 17.81 1.33 -14.25
C ARG A 65 17.22 2.27 -15.30
N GLN A 66 18.08 2.85 -16.12
CA GLN A 66 17.65 3.79 -17.17
C GLN A 66 16.73 3.14 -18.21
N SER A 67 16.86 1.83 -18.42
CA SER A 67 16.02 1.05 -19.33
C SER A 67 14.69 0.60 -18.72
N ASP A 68 14.44 0.85 -17.44
CA ASP A 68 13.23 0.38 -16.78
C ASP A 68 11.98 1.16 -17.25
N PRO A 69 10.80 0.52 -17.31
CA PRO A 69 9.57 1.20 -17.71
C PRO A 69 9.21 2.40 -16.82
N LYS A 70 8.55 3.40 -17.41
CA LYS A 70 8.10 4.61 -16.68
C LYS A 70 7.19 4.29 -15.50
N ASP A 71 6.31 3.31 -15.64
CA ASP A 71 5.37 2.92 -14.58
C ASP A 71 6.10 2.29 -13.39
N TYR A 72 7.16 1.53 -13.66
CA TYR A 72 8.05 1.01 -12.62
C TYR A 72 8.82 2.12 -11.91
N PHE A 73 9.35 3.09 -12.67
CA PHE A 73 10.00 4.26 -12.08
C PHE A 73 9.02 5.04 -11.18
N ASN A 74 7.78 5.23 -11.63
CA ASN A 74 6.72 5.88 -10.85
C ASN A 74 6.35 5.08 -9.61
N LEU A 75 6.23 3.75 -9.71
CA LEU A 75 5.98 2.87 -8.56
C LEU A 75 7.02 3.14 -7.46
N LEU A 76 8.31 3.15 -7.81
CA LEU A 76 9.37 3.29 -6.82
C LEU A 76 9.57 4.71 -6.27
N THR A 77 9.37 5.73 -7.11
CA THR A 77 9.71 7.13 -6.76
C THR A 77 8.52 7.99 -6.34
N ARG A 78 7.29 7.57 -6.66
CA ARG A 78 6.06 8.31 -6.34
C ARG A 78 5.14 7.59 -5.37
N SER A 79 5.39 6.31 -5.10
CA SER A 79 4.76 5.62 -3.97
C SER A 79 5.49 5.95 -2.68
N PHE A 80 4.71 6.09 -1.61
CA PHE A 80 5.22 6.32 -0.27
C PHE A 80 5.10 5.05 0.56
N ALA A 81 6.05 4.85 1.45
CA ALA A 81 6.10 3.71 2.34
C ALA A 81 6.44 4.17 3.76
N VAL A 82 5.87 3.47 4.75
CA VAL A 82 6.13 3.68 6.17
C VAL A 82 6.35 2.33 6.83
N VAL A 83 7.55 2.12 7.36
CA VAL A 83 7.89 0.89 8.09
C VAL A 83 7.25 0.94 9.49
N SER A 84 6.56 -0.15 9.87
CA SER A 84 5.99 -0.31 11.20
C SER A 84 7.07 -0.32 12.28
N ASP A 85 6.80 0.26 13.45
CA ASP A 85 7.72 0.21 14.59
C ASP A 85 7.91 -1.23 15.12
N LYS A 86 6.97 -2.13 14.80
CA LYS A 86 7.02 -3.55 15.13
C LYS A 86 7.73 -4.39 14.06
N ALA A 87 8.25 -3.76 13.00
CA ALA A 87 8.93 -4.48 11.93
C ALA A 87 10.24 -5.10 12.45
N PRO A 88 10.46 -6.41 12.28
CA PRO A 88 11.75 -7.00 12.59
C PRO A 88 12.82 -6.42 11.67
N ARG A 89 14.06 -6.28 12.16
CA ARG A 89 15.17 -5.90 11.27
C ARG A 89 15.42 -7.03 10.27
N VAL A 90 15.69 -6.68 9.02
CA VAL A 90 16.15 -7.62 8.00
C VAL A 90 17.62 -7.93 8.31
N GLN A 91 17.87 -9.07 8.97
CA GLN A 91 19.20 -9.45 9.45
C GLN A 91 20.08 -10.04 8.36
N SER A 92 19.48 -10.78 7.42
CA SER A 92 20.13 -11.37 6.27
C SER A 92 19.29 -11.11 5.04
N PHE A 93 19.95 -10.77 3.93
CA PHE A 93 19.32 -10.67 2.63
C PHE A 93 19.65 -11.94 1.83
N SER A 94 18.70 -12.87 1.72
CA SER A 94 18.81 -13.97 0.78
C SER A 94 18.06 -13.61 -0.49
N PHE A 95 18.78 -13.46 -1.60
CA PHE A 95 18.14 -13.28 -2.89
C PHE A 95 17.58 -14.62 -3.37
N ASP A 96 16.27 -14.79 -3.20
CA ASP A 96 15.50 -15.93 -3.69
C ASP A 96 14.27 -15.42 -4.45
N VAL A 97 14.08 -15.89 -5.68
CA VAL A 97 12.97 -15.50 -6.57
C VAL A 97 12.19 -16.72 -7.05
N ARG A 98 12.22 -17.82 -6.28
CA ARG A 98 11.53 -19.07 -6.62
C ARG A 98 10.01 -18.97 -6.75
N TRP A 99 9.44 -17.85 -6.31
CA TRP A 99 8.00 -17.63 -6.37
C TRP A 99 7.70 -16.56 -7.40
N THR A 100 6.55 -16.65 -8.05
CA THR A 100 6.02 -15.52 -8.81
C THR A 100 5.54 -14.44 -7.85
N GLN A 101 5.39 -13.21 -8.33
CA GLN A 101 4.84 -12.11 -7.54
C GLN A 101 3.45 -12.45 -6.97
N GLU A 102 2.59 -13.10 -7.76
CA GLU A 102 1.29 -13.59 -7.29
C GLU A 102 1.42 -14.58 -6.13
N GLN A 103 2.34 -15.53 -6.23
CA GLN A 103 2.59 -16.49 -5.16
C GLN A 103 3.11 -15.79 -3.89
N VAL A 104 3.97 -14.77 -4.02
CA VAL A 104 4.44 -13.98 -2.88
C VAL A 104 3.29 -13.24 -2.20
N VAL A 105 2.43 -12.58 -2.98
CA VAL A 105 1.27 -11.85 -2.44
C VAL A 105 0.32 -12.81 -1.71
N LYS A 106 -0.09 -13.91 -2.38
CA LYS A 106 -0.99 -14.91 -1.79
C LYS A 106 -0.44 -15.52 -0.51
N LYS A 107 0.81 -16.00 -0.53
CA LYS A 107 1.47 -16.57 0.65
C LYS A 107 1.61 -15.55 1.78
N THR A 108 1.87 -14.29 1.47
CA THR A 108 1.96 -13.24 2.48
C THR A 108 0.61 -13.02 3.16
N ILE A 109 -0.48 -12.98 2.38
CA ILE A 109 -1.84 -12.88 2.91
C ILE A 109 -2.16 -14.08 3.80
N GLU A 110 -1.91 -15.31 3.33
CA GLU A 110 -2.10 -16.55 4.10
C GLU A 110 -1.37 -16.52 5.45
N MET A 111 -0.17 -15.93 5.51
CA MET A 111 0.61 -15.82 6.76
C MET A 111 0.02 -14.84 7.78
N ILE A 112 -0.74 -13.83 7.36
CA ILE A 112 -1.14 -12.71 8.25
C ILE A 112 -2.65 -12.52 8.39
N ILE A 113 -3.44 -13.16 7.54
CA ILE A 113 -4.90 -13.08 7.59
C ILE A 113 -5.42 -13.63 8.94
N GLY A 114 -6.30 -12.86 9.58
CA GLY A 114 -6.86 -13.19 10.90
C GLY A 114 -6.07 -12.64 12.11
N ASN A 115 -4.77 -12.38 11.97
CA ASN A 115 -3.94 -11.85 13.06
C ASN A 115 -3.54 -10.38 12.88
N ASN A 116 -3.83 -9.79 11.71
CA ASN A 116 -3.39 -8.46 11.34
C ASN A 116 -4.49 -7.73 10.58
N GLN A 117 -4.73 -6.47 10.92
CA GLN A 117 -5.64 -5.57 10.20
C GLN A 117 -5.01 -5.00 8.92
N ASN A 118 -4.12 -5.75 8.28
CA ASN A 118 -3.37 -5.28 7.11
C ASN A 118 -4.30 -5.15 5.90
N VAL A 119 -4.31 -3.98 5.24
CA VAL A 119 -5.23 -3.72 4.11
C VAL A 119 -5.03 -4.66 2.92
N ILE A 120 -3.87 -5.32 2.80
CA ILE A 120 -3.63 -6.33 1.77
C ILE A 120 -4.55 -7.55 1.92
N CYS A 121 -5.07 -7.80 3.12
CA CYS A 121 -6.01 -8.88 3.40
C CYS A 121 -7.47 -8.51 3.08
N ASN A 122 -7.77 -7.23 2.82
CA ASN A 122 -9.15 -6.77 2.63
C ASN A 122 -9.80 -7.46 1.42
N GLY A 123 -10.95 -8.08 1.65
CA GLY A 123 -11.69 -8.78 0.60
C GLY A 123 -10.99 -10.03 0.05
N TYR A 124 -9.95 -10.53 0.72
CA TYR A 124 -9.33 -11.81 0.36
C TYR A 124 -10.12 -12.97 0.97
N ASN A 125 -10.53 -13.93 0.14
CA ASN A 125 -11.26 -15.12 0.57
C ASN A 125 -10.36 -16.36 0.49
N LEU A 126 -9.98 -16.90 1.66
CA LEU A 126 -9.16 -18.12 1.76
C LEU A 126 -9.79 -19.34 1.09
N ARG A 127 -11.13 -19.39 1.04
CA ARG A 127 -11.87 -20.50 0.41
C ARG A 127 -11.98 -20.35 -1.11
N GLN A 128 -11.59 -19.19 -1.65
CA GLN A 128 -11.66 -18.86 -3.07
C GLN A 128 -10.35 -18.22 -3.52
N CYS A 129 -9.21 -18.86 -3.23
CA CYS A 129 -7.86 -18.39 -3.56
C CYS A 129 -7.61 -18.19 -5.08
N ASN A 130 -8.54 -18.64 -5.93
CA ASN A 130 -8.54 -18.48 -7.38
C ASN A 130 -9.35 -17.26 -7.86
N GLN A 131 -10.11 -16.59 -6.99
CA GLN A 131 -10.81 -15.36 -7.36
C GLN A 131 -9.89 -14.17 -7.13
N SER A 132 -9.67 -13.38 -8.18
CA SER A 132 -8.88 -12.17 -8.05
C SER A 132 -9.62 -11.10 -7.26
N ASN A 133 -8.90 -10.37 -6.43
CA ASN A 133 -9.39 -9.15 -5.81
C ASN A 133 -8.59 -7.96 -6.37
N LYS A 134 -9.17 -6.75 -6.30
CA LYS A 134 -8.56 -5.55 -6.91
C LYS A 134 -7.14 -5.26 -6.41
N VAL A 135 -6.83 -5.62 -5.16
CA VAL A 135 -5.49 -5.43 -4.57
C VAL A 135 -4.52 -6.46 -5.13
N LEU A 136 -4.94 -7.71 -5.28
CA LEU A 136 -4.16 -8.78 -5.89
C LEU A 136 -3.84 -8.43 -7.34
N ASP A 137 -4.84 -8.09 -8.17
CA ASP A 137 -4.63 -7.66 -9.55
C ASP A 137 -3.60 -6.51 -9.65
N LEU A 138 -3.72 -5.54 -8.75
CA LEU A 138 -2.82 -4.38 -8.72
C LEU A 138 -1.39 -4.78 -8.34
N LEU A 139 -1.23 -5.64 -7.34
CA LEU A 139 0.06 -6.10 -6.82
C LEU A 139 0.71 -7.20 -7.67
N THR A 140 0.02 -7.73 -8.69
CA THR A 140 0.55 -8.78 -9.60
C THR A 140 0.79 -8.29 -11.02
N THR A 141 0.67 -6.98 -11.28
CA THR A 141 1.06 -6.41 -12.58
C THR A 141 2.54 -6.63 -12.88
N SER A 142 2.92 -6.56 -14.16
CA SER A 142 4.32 -6.70 -14.61
C SER A 142 5.28 -5.72 -13.94
N THR A 143 4.80 -4.53 -13.55
CA THR A 143 5.57 -3.54 -12.79
C THR A 143 5.94 -4.06 -11.39
N TRP A 144 5.03 -4.73 -10.70
CA TRP A 144 5.32 -5.35 -9.42
C TRP A 144 6.15 -6.62 -9.55
N SER A 145 5.96 -7.41 -10.61
CA SER A 145 6.82 -8.55 -10.91
C SER A 145 8.27 -8.13 -11.15
N LEU A 146 8.50 -7.04 -11.91
CA LEU A 146 9.85 -6.49 -12.08
C LEU A 146 10.44 -6.01 -10.75
N PHE A 147 9.64 -5.37 -9.90
CA PHE A 147 10.10 -4.93 -8.58
C PHE A 147 10.48 -6.13 -7.70
N HIS A 148 9.66 -7.17 -7.72
CA HIS A 148 9.95 -8.44 -7.07
C HIS A 148 11.26 -9.06 -7.54
N ASP A 149 11.48 -9.15 -8.85
CA ASP A 149 12.71 -9.70 -9.42
C ASP A 149 13.97 -8.94 -8.97
N ARG A 150 13.84 -7.66 -8.61
CA ARG A 150 14.95 -6.85 -8.11
C ARG A 150 15.24 -7.10 -6.62
N ILE A 151 14.20 -7.25 -5.80
CA ILE A 151 14.34 -7.29 -4.34
C ILE A 151 14.26 -8.68 -3.73
N GLY A 152 13.74 -9.67 -4.47
CA GLY A 152 13.56 -11.04 -4.02
C GLY A 152 12.36 -11.24 -3.08
N ASN A 153 12.05 -12.52 -2.85
CA ASN A 153 10.92 -13.00 -2.04
C ASN A 153 10.94 -12.42 -0.62
N GLU A 154 12.07 -12.51 0.09
CA GLU A 154 12.14 -12.16 1.51
C GLU A 154 11.81 -10.70 1.75
N LEU A 155 12.39 -9.79 0.96
CA LEU A 155 12.15 -8.36 1.11
C LEU A 155 10.74 -7.99 0.65
N MET A 156 10.22 -8.63 -0.40
CA MET A 156 8.83 -8.42 -0.84
C MET A 156 7.81 -8.86 0.22
N VAL A 157 8.00 -10.05 0.82
CA VAL A 157 7.18 -10.52 1.96
C VAL A 157 7.28 -9.54 3.13
N HIS A 158 8.49 -9.08 3.45
CA HIS A 158 8.70 -8.12 4.54
C HIS A 158 7.94 -6.81 4.30
N LEU A 159 8.01 -6.25 3.09
CA LEU A 159 7.27 -5.06 2.69
C LEU A 159 5.76 -5.24 2.91
N PHE A 160 5.19 -6.32 2.39
CA PHE A 160 3.74 -6.54 2.52
C PHE A 160 3.28 -6.82 3.96
N LYS A 161 4.11 -7.44 4.80
CA LYS A 161 3.77 -7.73 6.20
C LYS A 161 3.89 -6.52 7.12
N PHE A 162 4.92 -5.71 6.94
CA PHE A 162 5.36 -4.75 7.97
C PHE A 162 5.43 -3.30 7.49
N VAL A 163 5.15 -3.02 6.22
CA VAL A 163 5.24 -1.68 5.66
C VAL A 163 3.88 -1.24 5.12
N SER A 164 3.44 -0.05 5.52
CA SER A 164 2.29 0.61 4.90
C SER A 164 2.72 1.25 3.59
N ILE A 165 2.19 0.78 2.46
CA ILE A 165 2.53 1.27 1.12
C ILE A 165 1.35 2.02 0.51
N PHE A 166 1.62 3.22 -0.01
CA PHE A 166 0.68 4.16 -0.61
C PHE A 166 1.08 4.41 -2.05
N LEU A 167 0.30 3.91 -3.00
CA LEU A 167 0.56 4.05 -4.43
C LEU A 167 -0.04 5.34 -4.97
N PRO A 168 0.63 6.03 -5.91
CA PRO A 168 0.08 7.22 -6.54
C PRO A 168 -1.20 6.87 -7.30
N PHE A 169 -2.20 7.73 -7.15
CA PHE A 169 -3.47 7.71 -7.86
C PHE A 169 -3.72 9.07 -8.51
N ALA A 170 -4.82 9.19 -9.26
CA ALA A 170 -5.18 10.41 -9.99
C ALA A 170 -5.18 11.66 -9.09
N CYS A 171 -4.84 12.81 -9.69
CA CYS A 171 -4.86 14.12 -9.06
C CYS A 171 -4.00 14.26 -7.79
N GLY A 172 -2.90 13.50 -7.69
CA GLY A 172 -1.97 13.58 -6.56
C GLY A 172 -2.45 12.86 -5.29
N ASN A 173 -3.54 12.10 -5.39
CA ASN A 173 -4.00 11.22 -4.32
C ASN A 173 -3.17 9.94 -4.25
N HIS A 174 -3.31 9.19 -3.16
CA HIS A 174 -2.67 7.90 -3.00
C HIS A 174 -3.64 6.85 -2.47
N TYR A 175 -3.48 5.60 -2.90
CA TYR A 175 -4.24 4.44 -2.41
C TYR A 175 -3.33 3.53 -1.58
N GLN A 176 -3.80 3.10 -0.41
CA GLN A 176 -3.04 2.20 0.46
C GLN A 176 -3.24 0.74 0.03
N VAL A 177 -2.14 0.02 -0.21
CA VAL A 177 -2.16 -1.39 -0.66
C VAL A 177 -1.62 -2.38 0.38
N SER A 178 -0.91 -1.92 1.40
CA SER A 178 -0.47 -2.75 2.53
C SER A 178 -0.37 -1.94 3.82
N GLY A 179 -0.20 -2.66 4.93
CA GLY A 179 -0.03 -2.13 6.29
C GLY A 179 -1.34 -1.77 6.98
N TYR A 180 -1.21 -1.17 8.17
CA TYR A 180 -2.35 -0.81 9.01
C TYR A 180 -3.19 0.30 8.37
N PRO A 181 -4.52 0.25 8.37
CA PRO A 181 -5.35 1.16 7.59
C PRO A 181 -5.20 2.60 8.11
N ILE A 182 -4.89 3.54 7.21
CA ILE A 182 -4.61 4.93 7.60
C ILE A 182 -5.81 5.66 8.20
N ASN A 183 -7.04 5.27 7.82
CA ASN A 183 -8.29 5.82 8.35
C ASN A 183 -8.48 5.51 9.85
N GLU A 184 -7.97 4.37 10.33
CA GLU A 184 -8.00 4.00 11.75
C GLU A 184 -7.05 4.86 12.61
N LEU A 185 -6.00 5.43 11.99
CA LEU A 185 -5.04 6.30 12.68
C LEU A 185 -5.50 7.76 12.75
N CYS A 186 -6.50 8.14 11.96
CA CYS A 186 -7.05 9.49 11.97
C CYS A 186 -8.52 9.47 11.55
N PRO A 187 -9.47 9.42 12.51
CA PRO A 187 -10.90 9.38 12.24
C PRO A 187 -11.42 10.56 11.42
N LYS A 188 -10.71 11.69 11.44
CA LYS A 188 -11.06 12.91 10.68
C LYS A 188 -10.98 12.75 9.15
N PHE A 189 -10.42 11.65 8.66
CA PHE A 189 -10.37 11.33 7.22
C PHE A 189 -11.32 10.20 6.81
N SER A 190 -12.08 9.63 7.74
CA SER A 190 -13.23 8.80 7.38
C SER A 190 -14.25 9.69 6.69
N ARG A 191 -14.40 9.53 5.37
CA ARG A 191 -15.62 9.99 4.70
C ARG A 191 -16.75 9.18 5.32
N GLU A 192 -17.47 9.78 6.26
CA GLU A 192 -18.88 9.45 6.40
C GLU A 192 -19.49 9.67 5.02
N ALA A 193 -19.94 8.58 4.39
CA ALA A 193 -20.91 8.73 3.33
C ALA A 193 -22.06 9.54 3.96
N PRO A 194 -22.53 10.63 3.36
CA PRO A 194 -23.76 11.24 3.83
C PRO A 194 -24.80 10.14 3.75
N VAL A 195 -25.31 9.72 4.91
CA VAL A 195 -26.58 9.01 4.95
C VAL A 195 -27.54 9.97 4.27
N SER A 196 -27.93 9.62 3.05
CA SER A 196 -29.03 10.29 2.37
C SER A 196 -30.27 10.00 3.21
N THR A 197 -30.50 10.79 4.25
CA THR A 197 -31.78 10.86 4.94
C THR A 197 -32.71 11.61 4.00
N SER A 198 -33.12 10.93 2.92
CA SER A 198 -34.28 11.33 2.15
C SER A 198 -35.52 11.00 2.98
N GLN A 199 -35.73 11.74 4.07
CA GLN A 199 -37.06 11.89 4.64
C GLN A 199 -37.83 12.83 3.69
N HIS A 200 -38.48 12.23 2.70
CA HIS A 200 -39.60 12.90 2.05
C HIS A 200 -40.74 12.99 3.06
N HIS A 201 -40.77 14.09 3.81
CA HIS A 201 -41.98 14.58 4.44
C HIS A 201 -42.90 15.11 3.32
N LEU A 202 -43.94 14.36 2.99
CA LEU A 202 -45.09 14.91 2.25
C LEU A 202 -45.83 15.89 3.17
N PRO A 203 -46.20 17.10 2.70
CA PRO A 203 -47.14 17.95 3.41
C PRO A 203 -48.55 17.35 3.29
N GLN A 204 -49.19 17.10 4.42
CA GLN A 204 -50.65 16.92 4.47
C GLN A 204 -51.33 18.27 4.23
N PRO A 205 -52.40 18.35 3.44
CA PRO A 205 -53.29 19.50 3.45
C PRO A 205 -54.39 19.26 4.51
N SER A 206 -54.32 20.03 5.59
CA SER A 206 -55.41 20.22 6.55
C SER A 206 -56.26 21.43 6.13
N GLY A 207 -57.56 21.23 5.94
CA GLY A 207 -58.51 22.29 5.60
C GLY A 207 -59.97 21.87 5.77
N ASN A 208 -60.37 21.73 7.03
CA ASN A 208 -61.69 21.90 7.68
C ASN A 208 -63.02 21.61 6.95
N GLN A 209 -63.84 20.78 7.62
CA GLN A 209 -65.30 20.67 7.51
C GLN A 209 -66.00 21.98 7.92
N VAL A 210 -67.13 22.33 7.28
CA VAL A 210 -68.40 22.78 7.92
C VAL A 210 -69.61 22.51 6.98
N ASN A 211 -70.49 21.62 7.47
CA ASN A 211 -71.97 21.50 7.44
C ASN A 211 -72.84 21.47 6.15
N ASP A 212 -73.62 20.38 6.09
CA ASP A 212 -75.08 20.23 5.88
C ASP A 212 -75.84 21.06 4.83
N LEU A 213 -76.55 20.39 3.91
CA LEU A 213 -78.00 20.11 4.01
C LEU A 213 -78.59 19.53 2.70
N HIS A 214 -79.33 18.42 2.87
CA HIS A 214 -80.61 18.05 2.22
C HIS A 214 -80.75 17.58 0.74
N SER A 215 -81.40 16.42 0.65
CA SER A 215 -82.52 16.02 -0.22
C SER A 215 -82.32 15.51 -1.67
N THR A 216 -82.62 14.21 -1.81
CA THR A 216 -83.62 13.58 -2.70
C THR A 216 -83.62 13.99 -4.19
N PHE A 217 -83.25 13.08 -5.10
CA PHE A 217 -84.13 12.14 -5.84
C PHE A 217 -83.27 11.11 -6.58
#